data_AF-A0A660NCV4-F1
#
_entry.id   AF-A0A660NCV4-F1
#
_cell.length_a   1.000
_cell.length_b   1.000
_cell.length_c   1.000
_cell.angle_alpha   90.00
_cell.angle_beta   90.00
_cell.angle_gamma   90.00
#
_symmetry.space_group_name_H-M   'P 1'
#
loop_
_entity.id
_entity.type
_entity.pdbx_description
1 polymer ?
#
loop_
_entity_poly.entity_id
_entity_poly.type
_entity_poly.pdbx_seq_one_letter_code
_entity_poly.pdbx_strand_id
1 'polypeptide(L)' 'MTIIVTGAAGFIGSNIVKALNRRGETDIIAVDNLTNGHKFRNLADCDIAHYLDKHEFIRQVREHLVPHDI' A
#
# COMPACT_ATOMS: atom_id res chain seq x y z
N MET A 1 -3.80 10.61 -9.00
CA MET A 1 -3.43 9.33 -9.64
C MET A 1 -3.20 8.37 -8.50
N THR A 2 -3.99 7.31 -8.41
CA THR A 2 -3.87 6.37 -7.28
C THR A 2 -2.78 5.35 -7.56
N ILE A 3 -1.83 5.22 -6.63
CA ILE A 3 -0.72 4.27 -6.73
C ILE A 3 -0.92 3.14 -5.73
N ILE A 4 -0.93 1.90 -6.20
CA ILE A 4 -1.04 0.72 -5.33
C ILE A 4 0.36 0.10 -5.16
N VAL A 5 0.79 -0.07 -3.91
CA VAL A 5 2.04 -0.76 -3.58
C VAL A 5 1.71 -2.03 -2.80
N THR A 6 1.95 -3.19 -3.40
CA THR A 6 1.82 -4.49 -2.71
C THR A 6 3.13 -4.85 -2.00
N GLY A 7 3.03 -5.55 -0.87
CA GLY A 7 4.20 -5.77 0.00
C GLY A 7 4.73 -4.46 0.60
N ALA A 8 3.86 -3.47 0.80
CA ALA A 8 4.23 -2.11 1.19
C ALA A 8 4.94 -2.01 2.55
N ALA A 9 4.62 -2.89 3.51
CA ALA A 9 5.30 -2.94 4.80
C ALA A 9 6.56 -3.82 4.77
N GLY A 10 6.83 -4.49 3.65
CA GLY A 10 8.06 -5.23 3.40
C GLY A 10 9.29 -4.33 3.20
N PHE A 11 10.47 -4.96 3.09
CA PHE A 11 11.73 -4.25 2.92
C PHE A 11 11.77 -3.37 1.67
N ILE A 12 11.41 -3.93 0.50
CA ILE A 12 11.43 -3.20 -0.76
C ILE A 12 10.24 -2.26 -0.87
N GLY A 13 9.03 -2.75 -0.58
CA GLY A 13 7.81 -1.97 -0.71
C GLY A 13 7.84 -0.67 0.10
N SER A 14 8.33 -0.71 1.35
CA SER A 14 8.42 0.50 2.18
C SER A 14 9.39 1.54 1.62
N ASN A 15 10.49 1.11 1.00
CA ASN A 15 11.41 2.03 0.34
C ASN A 15 10.83 2.63 -0.95
N ILE A 16 9.99 1.88 -1.67
CA ILE A 16 9.22 2.40 -2.80
C ILE A 16 8.24 3.48 -2.31
N VAL A 17 7.46 3.21 -1.26
CA VAL A 17 6.54 4.21 -0.67
C VAL A 17 7.29 5.47 -0.26
N LYS A 18 8.43 5.34 0.46
CA LYS A 18 9.27 6.48 0.83
C LYS A 18 9.79 7.26 -0.38
N ALA A 19 10.16 6.58 -1.46
CA ALA A 19 10.61 7.23 -2.68
C ALA A 19 9.48 7.98 -3.40
N LEU A 20 8.26 7.43 -3.37
CA LEU A 20 7.06 8.08 -3.89
C LEU A 20 6.70 9.33 -3.06
N ASN A 21 6.69 9.23 -1.72
CA ASN A 21 6.46 10.39 -0.86
C ASN A 21 7.48 11.51 -1.09
N ARG A 22 8.77 11.18 -1.26
CA ARG A 22 9.81 12.17 -1.62
C ARG A 22 9.58 12.87 -2.96
N ARG A 23 8.77 12.27 -3.85
CA ARG A 23 8.36 12.86 -5.13
C ARG A 23 7.05 13.64 -5.03
N GLY A 24 6.43 13.70 -3.84
CA GLY A 24 5.15 14.36 -3.60
C GLY A 24 3.93 13.46 -3.80
N GLU A 25 4.13 12.17 -4.08
CA GLU A 25 3.02 11.23 -4.24
C GLU A 25 2.56 10.72 -2.87
N THR A 26 1.31 10.99 -2.51
CA THR A 26 0.70 10.60 -1.23
C THR A 26 -0.62 9.84 -1.37
N ASP A 27 -1.22 9.85 -2.57
CA ASP A 27 -2.40 9.03 -2.91
C ASP A 27 -1.99 7.56 -3.15
N ILE A 28 -1.48 6.94 -2.09
CA ILE A 28 -0.91 5.59 -2.09
C ILE A 28 -1.80 4.65 -1.28
N ILE A 29 -2.20 3.54 -1.91
CA ILE A 29 -2.82 2.40 -1.24
C ILE A 29 -1.74 1.36 -0.93
N ALA A 30 -1.42 1.22 0.35
CA ALA A 30 -0.48 0.22 0.84
C ALA A 30 -1.18 -1.12 1.06
N VAL A 31 -0.77 -2.16 0.34
CA VAL A 31 -1.30 -3.52 0.50
C VAL A 31 -0.23 -4.41 1.15
N ASP A 32 -0.51 -4.99 2.32
CA ASP A 32 0.39 -5.96 2.95
C ASP A 32 -0.37 -6.96 3.85
N ASN A 33 0.39 -7.85 4.49
CA ASN A 33 -0.05 -8.66 5.60
C ASN A 33 0.65 -8.19 6.90
N LEU A 34 -0.09 -7.44 7.72
CA LEU A 34 0.34 -6.94 9.02
C LEU A 34 0.02 -7.87 10.21
N THR A 35 -0.32 -9.17 10.00
CA THR A 35 -0.50 -10.10 11.13
C THR A 35 0.74 -10.13 12.06
N ASN A 36 1.92 -9.83 11.53
CA ASN A 36 3.11 -9.53 12.31
C ASN A 36 3.28 -8.00 12.46
N GLY A 37 2.90 -7.47 13.63
CA GLY A 37 2.90 -6.03 13.92
C GLY A 37 4.27 -5.34 13.84
N HIS A 38 5.38 -6.07 13.81
CA HIS A 38 6.71 -5.47 13.64
C HIS A 38 6.89 -4.76 12.29
N LYS A 39 6.20 -5.22 11.24
CA LYS A 39 6.32 -4.66 9.89
C LYS A 39 5.73 -3.26 9.75
N PHE A 40 4.77 -2.91 10.61
CA PHE A 40 4.15 -1.58 10.59
C PHE A 40 5.18 -0.44 10.75
N ARG A 41 6.28 -0.70 11.48
CA ARG A 41 7.37 0.25 11.67
C ARG A 41 8.01 0.72 10.36
N ASN A 42 7.98 -0.10 9.31
CA ASN A 42 8.55 0.27 8.01
C ASN A 42 7.74 1.36 7.29
N LEU A 43 6.45 1.49 7.62
CA LEU A 43 5.54 2.49 7.07
C LEU A 43 5.26 3.66 8.03
N ALA A 44 5.81 3.64 9.25
CA ALA A 44 5.52 4.65 10.26
C ALA A 44 5.85 6.09 9.82
N ASP A 45 6.88 6.25 8.98
CA ASP A 45 7.32 7.54 8.44
C ASP A 45 6.85 7.76 6.98
N CYS A 46 5.80 7.07 6.54
CA CYS A 46 5.26 7.18 5.18
C CYS A 46 3.89 7.84 5.17
N ASP A 47 3.65 8.70 4.19
CA ASP A 47 2.33 9.27 3.91
C ASP A 47 1.58 8.36 2.92
N ILE A 48 0.56 7.67 3.42
CA ILE A 48 -0.31 6.79 2.63
C ILE A 48 -1.76 7.23 2.80
N ALA A 49 -2.55 7.16 1.73
CA ALA A 49 -3.97 7.47 1.78
C ALA A 49 -4.76 6.34 2.47
N HIS A 50 -4.43 5.09 2.14
CA HIS A 50 -5.11 3.91 2.67
C HIS A 50 -4.18 2.72 2.87
N TYR A 51 -4.54 1.86 3.82
CA TYR A 51 -3.98 0.53 3.98
C TYR A 51 -5.06 -0.51 3.70
N LEU A 52 -4.69 -1.60 3.01
CA LEU A 52 -5.59 -2.70 2.68
C LEU A 52 -4.93 -4.05 2.98
N ASP A 53 -5.65 -4.96 3.66
CA ASP A 53 -5.16 -6.33 3.87
C ASP A 53 -5.03 -7.07 2.54
N LYS A 54 -3.99 -7.90 2.40
CA LYS A 54 -3.74 -8.66 1.17
C LYS A 54 -4.92 -9.51 0.71
N HIS A 55 -5.69 -10.11 1.63
CA HIS A 55 -6.78 -11.01 1.24
C HIS A 55 -7.96 -10.22 0.70
N GLU A 56 -8.25 -9.10 1.34
CA GLU A 56 -9.29 -8.18 0.89
C GLU A 56 -8.93 -7.57 -0.47
N PHE A 57 -7.68 -7.16 -0.66
CA PHE A 57 -7.21 -6.68 -1.97
C PHE A 57 -7.36 -7.75 -3.06
N ILE A 58 -6.93 -8.98 -2.81
CA ILE A 58 -7.07 -10.09 -3.78
C ILE A 58 -8.54 -10.34 -4.12
N ARG A 59 -9.45 -10.29 -3.13
CA ARG A 59 -10.88 -10.42 -3.34
C ARG A 59 -11.40 -9.30 -4.25
N GLN A 60 -11.10 -8.04 -3.92
CA GLN A 60 -11.53 -6.89 -4.71
C GLN A 60 -11.01 -6.93 -6.14
N VAL A 61 -9.76 -7.33 -6.38
CA VAL A 61 -9.19 -7.48 -7.73
C VAL A 61 -9.95 -8.55 -8.52
N ARG A 62 -10.20 -9.72 -7.92
CA ARG A 62 -10.90 -10.83 -8.60
C ARG A 62 -12.35 -10.48 -8.93
N GLU A 63 -13.00 -9.73 -8.06
CA GLU A 63 -14.39 -9.29 -8.22
C GLU A 63 -14.52 -7.99 -9.02
N HIS A 64 -13.42 -7.44 -9.53
CA HIS A 64 -13.38 -6.16 -10.27
C HIS A 64 -13.97 -4.98 -9.46
N LEU A 65 -13.78 -5.00 -8.14
CA LEU A 65 -14.25 -4.00 -7.19
C LEU A 65 -13.18 -2.95 -6.82
N VAL A 66 -11.93 -3.12 -7.26
CA VAL A 66 -10.89 -2.12 -7.03
C VAL A 66 -11.30 -0.84 -7.76
N PRO A 67 -11.28 0.35 -7.13
CA PRO A 67 -11.60 1.59 -7.82
C PRO A 67 -10.69 1.76 -9.04
N HIS A 68 -11.30 1.82 -10.22
CA HIS A 68 -10.65 2.20 -11.47
C HIS A 68 -11.57 3.20 -12.14
N ASP A 69 -11.06 4.41 -12.38
CA ASP A 69 -11.75 5.38 -13.22
C ASP A 69 -11.83 4.78 -14.63
N ILE A 70 -13.04 4.37 -15.05
CA ILE A 70 -13.35 4.01 -16.45
C ILE A 70 -13.88 5.25 -17.15
#